data_AF-A0A535T461-F1
#
_entry.id   AF-A0A535T461-F1
#
_cell.length_a   1.000
_cell.length_b   1.000
_cell.length_c   1.000
_cell.angle_alpha   90.00
_cell.angle_beta   90.00
_cell.angle_gamma   90.00
#
_symmetry.space_group_name_H-M   'P 1'
#
loop_
_entity.id
_entity.type
_entity.pdbx_description
1 polymer ?
#
loop_
_entity_poly.entity_id
_entity_poly.type
_entity_poly.pdbx_seq_one_letter_code
_entity_poly.pdbx_strand_id
1 'polypeptide(L)' 'MTTHKLVTAGADIVYDVHGPLPAADGRPPLFMIAQPMDASGFNTLASYFSDRTVITYDPRGLGRSVRKDGKVD' A
#
# COMPACT_ATOMS: atom_id res chain seq x y z
N MET A 1 0.54 11.40 4.63
CA MET A 1 0.39 10.19 3.81
C MET A 1 0.64 10.58 2.37
N THR A 2 1.46 9.82 1.66
CA THR A 2 1.72 10.04 0.23
C THR A 2 1.32 8.79 -0.54
N THR A 3 0.48 8.96 -1.55
CA THR A 3 0.08 7.87 -2.45
C THR A 3 1.10 7.75 -3.57
N HIS A 4 1.50 6.51 -3.85
CA HIS A 4 2.41 6.16 -4.93
C HIS A 4 1.75 5.19 -5.89
N LYS A 5 2.20 5.22 -7.15
CA LYS A 5 1.81 4.26 -8.17
C LYS A 5 3.05 3.66 -8.82
N LEU A 6 3.19 2.34 -8.72
CA LEU A 6 4.17 1.56 -9.45
C LEU A 6 3.52 1.01 -10.71
N VAL A 7 3.99 1.50 -11.86
CA VAL A 7 3.52 1.05 -13.17
C VAL A 7 4.32 -0.17 -13.60
N THR A 8 3.64 -1.28 -13.88
CA THR A 8 4.25 -2.50 -14.43
C THR A 8 3.53 -2.94 -15.71
N ALA A 9 4.09 -3.95 -16.39
CA ALA A 9 3.45 -4.56 -17.55
C ALA A 9 2.12 -5.26 -17.19
N GLY A 10 2.02 -5.88 -16.02
CA GLY A 10 0.86 -6.70 -15.63
C GLY A 10 -0.21 -5.98 -14.80
N ALA A 11 0.15 -4.86 -14.15
CA ALA A 11 -0.75 -4.04 -13.34
C ALA A 11 -0.16 -2.67 -13.00
N ASP A 12 -1.04 -1.71 -12.68
CA ASP A 12 -0.69 -0.58 -11.84
C ASP A 12 -0.90 -0.96 -10.38
N ILE A 13 0.12 -0.73 -9.56
CA ILE A 13 0.13 -1.05 -8.14
C ILE A 13 0.11 0.25 -7.35
N VAL A 14 -0.95 0.48 -6.58
CA VAL A 14 -1.12 1.65 -5.73
C VAL A 14 -0.87 1.30 -4.27
N TYR A 15 -0.06 2.11 -3.61
CA TYR A 15 0.24 1.98 -2.20
C TYR A 15 0.39 3.36 -1.55
N ASP A 16 0.07 3.44 -0.26
CA ASP A 16 0.23 4.65 0.54
C ASP A 16 1.39 4.49 1.52
N VAL A 17 2.17 5.55 1.67
CA VAL A 17 3.23 5.65 2.67
C VAL A 17 2.77 6.62 3.77
N HIS A 18 2.72 6.11 5.00
CA HIS A 18 2.43 6.86 6.21
C HIS A 18 3.73 7.07 6.99
N GLY A 19 4.09 8.32 7.24
CA GLY A 19 5.39 8.68 7.83
C GLY A 19 6.48 8.93 6.78
N PRO A 20 7.71 9.28 7.21
CA PRO A 20 8.82 9.62 6.33
C PRO A 20 9.38 8.38 5.60
N LEU A 21 9.93 8.59 4.41
CA LEU A 21 10.73 7.62 3.67
C LEU A 21 11.97 8.33 3.10
N PRO A 22 13.20 7.91 3.46
CA PRO A 22 13.56 6.79 4.33
C PRO A 22 13.10 6.97 5.78
N ALA A 23 12.92 5.86 6.51
CA ALA A 23 12.45 5.88 7.89
C ALA A 23 13.42 6.69 8.78
N ALA A 24 12.88 7.59 9.60
CA ALA A 24 13.67 8.58 10.34
C ALA A 24 14.68 7.98 11.32
N ASP A 25 14.42 6.76 11.80
CA ASP A 25 15.20 6.05 12.82
C ASP A 25 15.83 4.76 12.29
N GLY A 26 15.79 4.53 10.97
CA GLY A 26 16.29 3.32 10.34
C GLY A 26 15.47 2.06 10.62
N ARG A 27 14.30 2.16 11.29
CA ARG A 27 13.42 1.01 11.49
C ARG A 27 12.87 0.51 10.16
N PRO A 28 12.71 -0.81 9.99
CA PRO A 28 12.08 -1.35 8.80
C PRO A 28 10.62 -0.91 8.70
N PRO A 29 10.13 -0.52 7.51
CA PRO A 29 8.73 -0.21 7.29
C PRO A 29 7.82 -1.38 7.69
N LEU A 30 6.64 -1.08 8.24
CA LEU A 30 5.56 -2.06 8.42
C LEU A 30 4.72 -2.12 7.15
N PHE A 31 4.69 -3.26 6.47
CA PHE A 31 3.83 -3.45 5.31
C PHE A 31 2.54 -4.16 5.72
N MET A 32 1.40 -3.47 5.62
CA MET A 32 0.07 -4.01 5.88
C MET A 32 -0.58 -4.46 4.57
N ILE A 33 -0.94 -5.73 4.51
CA ILE A 33 -1.55 -6.37 3.34
C ILE A 33 -2.70 -7.27 3.79
N ALA A 34 -3.76 -7.29 3.00
CA ALA A 34 -4.90 -8.19 3.14
C ALA A 34 -5.46 -8.55 1.77
N GLN A 35 -6.28 -9.59 1.70
CA GLN A 35 -7.11 -9.95 0.54
C GLN A 35 -8.39 -10.63 1.08
N PRO A 36 -9.59 -10.28 0.60
CA PRO A 36 -9.93 -9.40 -0.53
C PRO A 36 -10.10 -7.92 -0.16
N MET A 37 -9.51 -7.46 0.95
CA MET A 37 -9.60 -6.07 1.42
C MET A 37 -8.47 -5.21 0.81
N ASP A 38 -8.78 -3.97 0.41
CA ASP A 38 -7.80 -2.99 -0.07
C ASP A 38 -7.12 -2.21 1.09
N ALA A 39 -6.28 -1.23 0.75
CA ALA A 39 -5.54 -0.45 1.76
C ALA A 39 -6.44 0.32 2.73
N SER A 40 -7.67 0.67 2.33
CA SER A 40 -8.55 1.53 3.13
C SER A 40 -8.94 0.89 4.46
N GLY A 41 -9.01 -0.45 4.50
CA GLY A 41 -9.30 -1.20 5.72
C GLY A 41 -8.23 -1.08 6.82
N PHE A 42 -7.03 -0.61 6.47
CA PHE A 42 -5.95 -0.40 7.43
C PHE A 42 -5.86 1.02 7.98
N ASN A 43 -6.67 1.99 7.49
CA ASN A 43 -6.54 3.41 7.88
C ASN A 43 -6.50 3.62 9.41
N THR A 44 -7.41 2.99 10.15
CA THR A 44 -7.44 3.08 11.62
C THR A 44 -6.22 2.40 12.23
N LEU A 45 -5.88 1.18 11.81
CA LEU A 45 -4.72 0.46 12.36
C LEU A 45 -3.41 1.21 12.12
N ALA A 46 -3.20 1.72 10.91
CA ALA A 46 -2.02 2.50 10.54
C ALA A 46 -1.86 3.76 11.42
N SER A 47 -2.96 4.36 11.88
CA SER A 47 -2.91 5.54 12.74
C SER A 47 -2.30 5.28 14.13
N TYR A 48 -2.29 4.03 14.60
CA TYR A 48 -1.67 3.67 15.89
C TYR A 48 -0.15 3.49 15.82
N PHE A 49 0.44 3.46 14.61
CA PHE A 49 1.88 3.27 14.42
C PHE A 49 2.57 4.59 14.03
N SER A 50 2.53 5.57 14.94
CA SER A 50 3.12 6.90 14.69
C SER A 50 4.66 6.92 14.75
N ASP A 51 5.28 5.83 15.21
CA ASP A 51 6.71 5.71 15.48
C ASP A 51 7.51 5.03 14.36
N ARG A 52 6.85 4.64 13.26
CA ARG A 52 7.48 3.97 12.13
C ARG A 52 6.81 4.31 10.80
N THR A 53 7.52 4.09 9.70
CA THR A 53 6.92 4.12 8.36
C THR A 53 5.96 2.94 8.21
N VAL A 54 4.71 3.22 7.85
CA VAL A 54 3.72 2.20 7.49
C VAL A 54 3.42 2.30 6.00
N ILE A 55 3.33 1.15 5.34
CA ILE A 55 2.90 1.04 3.95
C ILE A 55 1.58 0.26 3.94
N THR A 56 0.57 0.80 3.29
CA THR A 56 -0.68 0.09 2.95
C THR A 56 -0.75 -0.05 1.44
N TYR A 57 -1.35 -1.14 0.95
CA TYR A 57 -1.32 -1.49 -0.47
C TYR A 57 -2.66 -2.01 -0.92
N ASP A 58 -3.08 -1.58 -2.10
CA ASP A 58 -4.24 -2.13 -2.78
C ASP A 58 -3.79 -3.36 -3.57
N PRO A 59 -4.20 -4.59 -3.20
CA PRO A 59 -3.82 -5.77 -3.95
C PRO A 59 -4.15 -5.63 -5.43
N ARG A 60 -3.33 -6.25 -6.28
CA ARG A 60 -3.52 -6.27 -7.72
C ARG A 60 -4.97 -6.62 -8.10
N GLY A 61 -5.67 -5.69 -8.74
CA GLY A 61 -7.07 -5.85 -9.16
C GLY A 61 -8.10 -5.42 -8.12
N LEU A 62 -7.68 -4.93 -6.96
CA LEU A 62 -8.52 -4.39 -5.90
C LEU A 62 -8.22 -2.91 -5.67
N GLY A 63 -9.21 -2.19 -5.12
CA GLY A 63 -9.08 -0.77 -4.81
C GLY A 63 -8.64 0.06 -6.01
N ARG A 64 -7.53 0.80 -5.86
CA ARG A 64 -6.95 1.67 -6.90
C ARG A 64 -5.94 0.94 -7.79
N SER A 65 -5.61 -0.34 -7.51
CA SER A 65 -4.67 -1.14 -8.30
C SER A 65 -5.37 -1.83 -9.47
N VAL A 66 -4.99 -1.47 -10.70
CA VAL A 66 -5.66 -1.92 -11.93
C VAL A 66 -4.85 -2.98 -12.65
N ARG A 67 -5.47 -4.11 -12.98
CA ARG A 67 -4.86 -5.16 -13.81
C ARG A 67 -4.71 -4.71 -15.26
N LYS A 68 -3.63 -5.14 -15.91
CA LYS A 68 -3.36 -4.94 -17.34
C LYS A 68 -3.16 -6.25 -18.10
N ASP A 69 -3.35 -7.39 -17.42
CA ASP A 69 -3.13 -8.72 -17.97
C ASP A 69 -4.37 -9.33 -18.64
N GLY A 70 -5.46 -8.57 -18.77
CA GLY A 70 -6.70 -9.01 -19.42
C GLY A 70 -7.52 -10.05 -18.64
N LYS A 71 -7.14 -10.37 -17.39
CA LYS A 71 -7.90 -11.29 -16.55
C LYS A 71 -8.93 -10.55 -15.68
N VAL A 72 -10.03 -11.24 -15.38
CA VAL A 72 -11.18 -10.74 -14.60
C VAL A 72 -11.53 -11.64 -13.40
N ASP A 73 -10.62 -12.57 -13.08
CA ASP A 73 -10.71 -13.49 -11.94
C ASP A 73 -10.36 -12.82 -10.60
#